data_AF-A0A8T4J3N7-F1
#
_entry.id   AF-A0A8T4J3N7-F1
#
_cell.length_a   1.000
_cell.length_b   1.000
_cell.length_c   1.000
_cell.angle_alpha   90.00
_cell.angle_beta   90.00
_cell.angle_gamma   90.00
#
_symmetry.space_group_name_H-M   'P 1'
#
loop_
_entity.id
_entity.type
_entity.pdbx_description
1 polymer ?
#
loop_
_entity_poly.entity_id
_entity_poly.type
_entity_poly.pdbx_seq_one_letter_code
_entity_poly.pdbx_strand_id
1 'polypeptide(L)'
;EEGLRIVLEANAELYDREWVRGVHRSFLHFLERSAAEPTAPVGRFDVLDEDEHGRVVGEWNDAHQAVAAGTVVDRVAGWAASAPGAVAVRC
;
A
#
# COMPACT_ATOMS: atom_id res chain seq x y z
N GLU A 1 -34.43 -14.37 -16.70
CA GLU A 1 -33.50 -14.32 -15.55
C GLU A 1 -33.24 -12.85 -15.26
N GLU A 2 -33.55 -12.40 -14.04
CA GLU A 2 -33.23 -11.02 -13.62
C GLU A 2 -31.76 -10.97 -13.24
N GLY A 3 -31.00 -10.11 -13.91
CA GLY A 3 -29.59 -9.88 -13.65
C GLY A 3 -29.31 -8.38 -13.62
N LEU A 4 -28.25 -8.00 -12.91
CA LEU A 4 -27.79 -6.62 -12.86
C LEU A 4 -26.75 -6.38 -13.98
N ARG A 5 -27.00 -5.40 -14.85
CA ARG A 5 -26.01 -4.92 -15.81
C ARG A 5 -25.39 -3.63 -15.26
N ILE A 6 -24.07 -3.65 -15.12
CA ILE A 6 -23.26 -2.48 -14.73
C ILE A 6 -22.42 -2.08 -15.94
N VAL A 7 -22.43 -0.78 -16.27
CA VAL A 7 -21.61 -0.21 -17.34
C VAL A 7 -20.75 0.89 -16.73
N LEU A 8 -19.44 0.81 -16.95
CA LEU A 8 -18.47 1.81 -16.53
C LEU A 8 -17.96 2.53 -17.77
N GLU A 9 -18.19 3.84 -17.80
CA GLU A 9 -17.68 4.73 -18.84
C GLU A 9 -16.63 5.64 -18.21
N ALA A 10 -15.47 5.74 -18.85
CA ALA A 10 -14.36 6.55 -18.38
C ALA A 10 -13.79 7.40 -19.52
N ASN A 11 -13.28 8.57 -19.19
CA ASN A 11 -12.57 9.41 -20.15
C ASN A 11 -11.23 8.76 -20.53
N ALA A 12 -11.09 8.37 -21.80
CA ALA A 12 -9.90 7.72 -22.33
C ALA A 12 -8.64 8.60 -22.34
N GLU A 13 -8.78 9.93 -22.19
CA GLU A 13 -7.63 10.85 -22.03
C GLU A 13 -7.06 10.82 -20.61
N LEU A 14 -7.86 10.38 -19.62
CA LEU A 14 -7.48 10.39 -18.21
C LEU A 14 -7.24 8.98 -17.66
N TYR A 15 -7.91 7.98 -18.21
CA TYR A 15 -7.94 6.63 -17.69
C TYR A 15 -7.69 5.60 -18.79
N ASP A 16 -6.76 4.69 -18.51
CA ASP A 16 -6.51 3.55 -19.37
C ASP A 16 -7.47 2.38 -19.06
N ARG A 17 -7.36 1.32 -19.87
CA ARG A 17 -8.20 0.12 -19.72
C ARG A 17 -7.87 -0.68 -18.45
N GLU A 18 -6.65 -0.59 -17.93
CA GLU A 18 -6.26 -1.31 -16.73
C GLU A 18 -6.93 -0.67 -15.50
N TRP A 19 -6.91 0.66 -15.43
CA TRP A 19 -7.59 1.43 -14.40
C TRP A 19 -9.10 1.13 -14.36
N VAL A 20 -9.77 1.15 -15.53
CA VAL A 20 -11.22 0.85 -15.60
C VAL A 20 -11.52 -0.58 -15.14
N ARG A 21 -10.65 -1.55 -15.45
CA ARG A 21 -10.79 -2.93 -14.96
C ARG A 21 -10.60 -3.04 -13.45
N GLY A 22 -9.66 -2.29 -12.88
CA GLY A 22 -9.47 -2.19 -11.43
C GLY A 22 -10.74 -1.69 -10.76
N VAL A 23 -11.24 -0.53 -11.16
CA VAL A 23 -12.49 0.04 -10.63
C VAL A 23 -13.68 -0.90 -10.78
N HIS A 24 -13.77 -1.64 -11.90
CA HIS A 24 -14.80 -2.66 -12.07
C HIS A 24 -14.72 -3.78 -11.02
N ARG A 25 -13.51 -4.30 -10.72
CA ARG A 25 -13.32 -5.32 -9.69
C ARG A 25 -13.61 -4.78 -8.29
N SER A 26 -13.09 -3.59 -7.95
CA SER A 26 -13.36 -2.90 -6.69
C SER A 26 -14.87 -2.70 -6.45
N PHE A 27 -15.60 -2.28 -7.49
CA PHE A 27 -17.04 -2.04 -7.38
C PHE A 27 -17.83 -3.34 -7.18
N LEU A 28 -17.47 -4.41 -7.88
CA LEU A 28 -18.08 -5.73 -7.66
C LEU A 28 -17.77 -6.26 -6.26
N HIS A 29 -16.53 -6.11 -5.80
CA HIS A 29 -16.14 -6.49 -4.43
C HIS A 29 -17.01 -5.78 -3.39
N PHE A 30 -17.20 -4.47 -3.53
CA PHE A 30 -18.10 -3.70 -2.66
C PHE A 30 -19.54 -4.22 -2.69
N LEU A 31 -20.10 -4.50 -3.88
CA LEU A 31 -21.46 -5.02 -4.01
C LEU A 31 -21.61 -6.40 -3.37
N GLU A 32 -20.65 -7.29 -3.56
CA GLU A 32 -20.65 -8.63 -2.96
C GLU A 32 -20.60 -8.56 -1.43
N ARG A 33 -19.70 -7.73 -0.88
CA ARG A 33 -19.56 -7.57 0.58
C ARG A 33 -20.77 -6.88 1.21
N SER A 34 -21.33 -5.87 0.56
CA SER A 34 -22.53 -5.17 1.05
C SER A 34 -23.79 -6.03 0.96
N ALA A 35 -23.92 -6.87 -0.06
CA ALA A 35 -25.01 -7.84 -0.16
C ALA A 35 -24.91 -8.94 0.93
N ALA A 36 -23.68 -9.36 1.28
CA ALA A 36 -23.45 -10.35 2.34
C ALA A 36 -23.70 -9.79 3.75
N GLU A 37 -23.41 -8.52 4.00
CA GLU A 37 -23.55 -7.85 5.30
C GLU A 37 -24.32 -6.51 5.19
N PRO A 38 -25.63 -6.54 4.88
CA PRO A 38 -26.39 -5.32 4.51
C PRO A 38 -26.57 -4.31 5.65
N THR A 39 -26.35 -4.70 6.90
CA THR A 39 -26.44 -3.82 8.07
C THR A 39 -25.08 -3.30 8.55
N ALA A 40 -23.98 -3.73 7.92
CA ALA A 40 -22.65 -3.26 8.29
C ALA A 40 -22.46 -1.77 7.91
N PRO A 41 -21.70 -1.00 8.70
CA PRO A 41 -21.33 0.36 8.33
C PRO A 41 -20.57 0.37 7.00
N VAL A 42 -20.93 1.28 6.10
CA VAL A 42 -20.32 1.39 4.75
C VAL A 42 -18.80 1.51 4.82
N GLY A 43 -18.25 2.24 5.81
CA GLY A 43 -16.81 2.42 5.99
C GLY A 43 -16.04 1.17 6.42
N ARG A 44 -16.70 0.03 6.62
CA ARG A 44 -16.06 -1.26 6.92
C ARG A 44 -15.67 -2.03 5.66
N PHE A 45 -16.25 -1.69 4.51
CA PHE A 45 -15.93 -2.35 3.25
C PHE A 45 -14.64 -1.76 2.67
N ASP A 46 -13.68 -2.62 2.35
CA ASP A 46 -12.50 -2.20 1.61
C ASP A 46 -12.90 -1.80 0.19
N VAL A 47 -12.27 -0.75 -0.32
CA VAL A 47 -12.45 -0.28 -1.70
C VAL A 47 -11.42 -0.94 -2.61
N LEU A 48 -10.25 -1.32 -2.08
CA LEU A 48 -9.26 -2.05 -2.85
C LEU A 48 -9.71 -3.50 -2.99
N ASP A 49 -9.54 -4.04 -4.21
CA ASP A 49 -9.64 -5.48 -4.37
C ASP A 49 -8.44 -6.20 -3.70
N GLU A 50 -8.51 -7.53 -3.58
CA GLU A 50 -7.48 -8.30 -2.86
C GLU A 50 -6.08 -8.17 -3.52
N ASP A 51 -6.02 -8.06 -4.85
CA ASP A 51 -4.77 -7.90 -5.59
C ASP A 51 -4.18 -6.49 -5.35
N GLU A 52 -5.04 -5.46 -5.39
CA GLU A 52 -4.66 -4.08 -5.11
C GLU A 52 -4.20 -3.89 -3.67
N HIS A 53 -4.92 -4.48 -2.71
CA HIS A 53 -4.54 -4.47 -1.30
C HIS A 53 -3.20 -5.19 -1.10
N GLY A 54 -2.99 -6.36 -1.73
CA GLY A 54 -1.74 -7.10 -1.69
C GLY A 54 -0.55 -6.30 -2.23
N ARG A 55 -0.76 -5.55 -3.30
CA ARG A 55 0.26 -4.66 -3.86
C ARG A 55 0.57 -3.46 -2.96
N VAL A 56 -0.46 -2.79 -2.44
CA VAL A 56 -0.29 -1.60 -1.60
C VAL A 56 0.31 -1.94 -0.24
N VAL A 57 -0.21 -2.97 0.43
CA VAL A 57 0.19 -3.34 1.79
C VAL A 57 1.40 -4.26 1.80
N GLY A 58 1.52 -5.16 0.81
CA GLY A 58 2.64 -6.07 0.67
C GLY A 58 3.76 -5.47 -0.17
N GLU A 59 3.62 -5.53 -1.50
CA GLU A 59 4.71 -5.28 -2.45
C GLU A 59 5.36 -3.90 -2.26
N TRP A 60 4.56 -2.84 -2.14
CA TRP A 60 5.08 -1.48 -2.00
C TRP A 60 5.72 -1.21 -0.64
N ASN A 61 5.31 -1.94 0.40
CA ASN A 61 5.88 -1.82 1.74
C ASN A 61 6.95 -2.87 2.04
N ASP A 62 7.44 -3.60 1.03
CA ASP A 62 8.53 -4.57 1.21
C ASP A 62 9.90 -3.87 1.39
N ALA A 63 10.00 -3.13 2.48
CA ALA A 63 11.17 -2.37 2.93
C ALA A 63 11.77 -2.98 4.21
N HIS A 64 11.39 -4.21 4.56
CA HIS A 64 11.87 -4.87 5.76
C HIS A 64 13.34 -5.28 5.60
N GLN A 65 14.22 -4.48 6.19
CA GLN A 65 15.64 -4.78 6.27
C GLN A 65 16.08 -4.97 7.73
N ALA A 66 16.77 -6.07 7.98
CA ALA A 66 17.42 -6.29 9.27
C ALA A 66 18.49 -5.22 9.49
N VAL A 67 18.31 -4.42 10.54
CA VAL A 67 19.28 -3.41 10.97
C VAL A 67 20.05 -3.91 12.17
N ALA A 68 21.36 -3.65 12.18
CA ALA A 68 22.23 -4.02 13.28
C ALA A 68 21.74 -3.40 14.59
N ALA A 69 21.64 -4.25 15.62
CA ALA A 69 21.22 -3.85 16.97
C ALA A 69 22.18 -2.84 17.60
N GLY A 70 21.71 -2.16 18.64
CA GLY A 70 22.45 -1.13 19.35
C GLY A 70 21.92 0.28 19.08
N THR A 71 22.55 1.26 19.73
CA THR A 71 22.14 2.65 19.68
C THR A 71 22.96 3.45 18.68
N VAL A 72 22.47 4.64 18.32
CA VAL A 72 23.27 5.61 17.54
C VAL A 72 24.57 5.95 18.27
N VAL A 73 24.56 6.01 19.61
CA VAL A 73 25.75 6.29 20.43
C VAL A 73 26.79 5.19 20.28
N ASP A 74 26.38 3.92 20.29
CA ASP A 74 27.28 2.77 20.09
C ASP A 74 27.97 2.85 18.72
N ARG A 75 27.22 3.27 17.69
CA ARG A 75 27.78 3.41 16.34
C ARG A 75 28.76 4.57 16.23
N VAL A 76 28.45 5.71 16.84
CA VAL A 76 29.36 6.86 16.90
C VAL A 76 30.64 6.50 17.66
N ALA A 77 30.52 5.81 18.79
CA ALA A 77 31.67 5.35 19.57
C ALA A 77 32.54 4.36 18.77
N GLY A 78 31.93 3.39 18.08
CA GLY A 78 32.65 2.47 17.20
C GLY A 78 33.37 3.18 16.05
N TRP A 79 32.75 4.22 15.47
CA TRP A 79 33.37 5.02 14.41
C TRP A 79 34.55 5.83 14.94
N ALA A 80 34.39 6.49 16.09
CA ALA A 80 35.46 7.25 16.75
C ALA A 80 36.66 6.37 17.12
N ALA A 81 36.41 5.12 17.55
CA ALA A 81 37.47 4.15 17.86
C ALA A 81 38.22 3.65 16.61
N SER A 82 37.51 3.46 15.49
CA SER A 82 38.11 2.95 14.26
C SER A 82 38.81 4.02 13.40
N ALA A 83 38.42 5.30 13.54
CA ALA A 83 39.01 6.41 12.79
C ALA A 83 39.23 7.67 13.65
N PRO A 84 40.10 7.64 14.67
CA PRO A 84 40.23 8.71 15.66
C PRO A 84 40.77 10.04 15.10
N GLY A 85 41.52 9.99 13.99
CA GLY A 85 42.07 11.18 13.33
C GLY A 85 41.17 11.78 12.24
N ALA A 86 40.02 11.17 11.95
CA ALA A 86 39.12 11.67 10.92
C ALA A 86 38.35 12.91 11.44
N VAL A 87 38.25 13.94 10.61
CA VAL A 87 37.45 15.13 10.94
C VAL A 87 35.97 14.73 10.94
N ALA A 88 35.37 14.66 12.12
CA ALA A 88 33.95 14.34 12.28
C ALA A 88 33.04 15.57 12.09
N VAL A 89 33.48 16.75 12.53
CA VAL A 89 32.73 18.01 12.45
C VAL A 89 33.71 19.15 12.19
N ARG A 90 33.28 20.11 11.37
CA ARG A 90 34.00 21.38 11.13
C ARG A 90 32.98 22.51 11.09
N CYS A 91 33.26 23.56 11.85
CA CYS A 91 32.41 24.75 11.95
C CYS A 91 32.85 25.86 11.00
#